data_AF-A0A1Q7BUU6-F1
#
_entry.id   AF-A0A1Q7BUU6-F1
#
_cell.length_a   1.000
_cell.length_b   1.000
_cell.length_c   1.000
_cell.angle_alpha   90.00
_cell.angle_beta   90.00
_cell.angle_gamma   90.00
#
_symmetry.space_group_name_H-M   'P 1'
#
loop_
_entity.id
_entity.type
_entity.pdbx_description
1 polymer ?
#
loop_
_entity_poly.entity_id
_entity_poly.type
_entity_poly.pdbx_seq_one_letter_code
_entity_poly.pdbx_strand_id
1 'polypeptide(L)'
;MDSKVGRWTGKAVLAGSGTVLVAALLAIPPAFAATAQQWQLAAPGGAGPVATVSLDTSGRLALMVNRGGTQVLPSSALGIRTTAADLSTGLRFGTRADVHVTEQYATAVGRRRDHTVDANQTTLSFTKGSSRLDVVFRVSADGLGYRYVVRQSGTVTVTGEASEFAVPASAKAVLLPYDNGRNDYESVHVHTTVAQAAPVAYGYPSLFHVGDTWLLVTESDSGGGYGASRLTLDGTTRHFRLTLPDARETNAATLTTPWRTMVLGDLATVTESDLVTDLASPSKVADTSWIKPGRSEWSWWSDSASSKDLTAQERAADFAAKMGWEYILVDAGWSASWMPTLVKYANARQVGVFVWTSFSALDTAAERNAKLPLWKSWGVAGLKIDFVQSDGQARMQWYDAILAAAAKQKLMVEFHGCTIPRGIERTWPHVVTMEAVRGAEAIHNKPTRVPFPADYYTALPFTRNLAGSMDYTPVTFTAKRTNSDAAELAQSVVFESGLQNFADSVASYDSRPTVERFLRQVPSVWDDTRLVSGWLADVYSDGTSGVTVHTQQVSNASTLTVAVPANGGFTAHLCPAKPGATNCGT
;
A
#
# COMPACT_ATOMS: atom_id res chain seq x y z
N MET A 1 66.59 -31.28 63.69
CA MET A 1 65.52 -30.77 62.82
C MET A 1 64.18 -31.19 63.45
N ASP A 2 64.00 -30.90 64.73
CA ASP A 2 63.44 -29.64 65.28
C ASP A 2 61.92 -29.64 65.14
N SER A 3 61.15 -30.13 66.13
CA SER A 3 60.92 -29.56 67.47
C SER A 3 60.17 -28.22 67.35
N LYS A 4 59.02 -27.92 67.98
CA LYS A 4 58.52 -28.11 69.35
C LYS A 4 57.01 -27.73 69.38
N VAL A 5 56.13 -28.41 70.15
CA VAL A 5 55.62 -28.08 71.51
C VAL A 5 54.81 -26.76 71.56
N GLY A 6 53.64 -26.62 72.19
CA GLY A 6 52.86 -27.47 73.09
C GLY A 6 51.53 -26.82 73.53
N ARG A 7 50.74 -27.59 74.29
CA ARG A 7 49.47 -27.22 74.95
C ARG A 7 49.61 -26.08 75.96
N TRP A 8 48.56 -25.29 76.17
CA TRP A 8 48.12 -24.83 77.51
C TRP A 8 46.60 -24.57 77.53
N THR A 9 45.97 -25.05 78.60
CA THR A 9 44.56 -24.87 79.00
C THR A 9 44.37 -23.56 79.76
N GLY A 10 43.20 -22.91 79.62
CA GLY A 10 42.78 -21.83 80.53
C GLY A 10 41.29 -21.53 80.41
N LYS A 11 40.51 -21.91 81.43
CA LYS A 11 39.17 -21.35 81.68
C LYS A 11 39.34 -19.98 82.33
N ALA A 12 38.59 -18.97 81.88
CA ALA A 12 38.29 -17.79 82.67
C ALA A 12 36.85 -17.34 82.39
N VAL A 13 36.06 -17.29 83.46
CA VAL A 13 34.74 -16.69 83.54
C VAL A 13 34.92 -15.18 83.66
N LEU A 14 34.20 -14.39 82.86
CA LEU A 14 33.97 -12.98 83.11
C LEU A 14 32.51 -12.65 82.77
N ALA A 15 31.75 -12.41 83.84
CA ALA A 15 30.44 -11.77 83.77
C ALA A 15 30.62 -10.31 83.35
N GLY A 16 29.84 -9.87 82.36
CA GLY A 16 29.81 -8.49 81.89
C GLY A 16 28.41 -8.14 81.41
N SER A 17 27.71 -7.37 82.23
CA SER A 17 26.37 -6.83 81.99
C SER A 17 26.37 -5.93 80.75
N GLY A 18 25.74 -6.39 79.66
CA GLY A 18 25.56 -5.63 78.43
C GLY A 18 24.09 -5.29 78.21
N THR A 19 23.73 -4.04 78.47
CA THR A 19 22.43 -3.44 78.16
C THR A 19 22.17 -3.51 76.66
N VAL A 20 21.19 -4.31 76.22
CA VAL A 20 20.78 -4.37 74.82
C VAL A 20 19.85 -3.19 74.52
N LEU A 21 20.37 -2.19 73.82
CA LEU A 21 19.54 -1.19 73.13
C LEU A 21 18.84 -1.89 71.95
N VAL A 22 17.53 -2.13 72.07
CA VAL A 22 16.70 -2.58 70.95
C VAL A 22 16.43 -1.36 70.06
N ALA A 23 17.26 -1.16 69.04
CA ALA A 23 16.96 -0.25 67.94
C ALA A 23 15.83 -0.87 67.10
N ALA A 24 14.61 -0.31 67.21
CA ALA A 24 13.51 -0.65 66.33
C ALA A 24 13.85 -0.18 64.90
N LEU A 25 14.34 -1.09 64.06
CA LEU A 25 14.39 -0.89 62.62
C LEU A 25 12.94 -0.82 62.12
N LEU A 26 12.47 0.40 61.83
CA LEU A 26 11.32 0.64 60.97
C LEU A 26 11.63 0.05 59.59
N ALA A 27 11.13 -1.16 59.34
CA ALA A 27 11.13 -1.76 58.01
C ALA A 27 10.21 -0.91 57.12
N ILE A 28 10.81 -0.02 56.33
CA ILE A 28 10.12 0.63 55.22
C ILE A 28 9.73 -0.49 54.24
N PRO A 29 8.44 -0.71 53.94
CA PRO A 29 8.05 -1.71 52.97
C PRO A 29 8.71 -1.37 51.62
N PRO A 30 9.25 -2.37 50.88
CA PRO A 30 9.82 -2.09 49.57
C PRO A 30 8.74 -1.43 48.71
N ALA A 31 9.04 -0.25 48.18
CA ALA A 31 8.19 0.39 47.20
C ALA A 31 8.07 -0.57 46.01
N PHE A 32 6.90 -1.19 45.84
CA PHE A 32 6.58 -1.95 44.64
C PHE A 32 6.65 -0.97 43.47
N ALA A 33 7.75 -0.98 42.73
CA ALA A 33 7.84 -0.29 41.45
C ALA A 33 6.74 -0.88 40.56
N ALA A 34 5.75 -0.05 40.18
CA ALA A 34 4.72 -0.45 39.25
C ALA A 34 5.40 -0.98 37.98
N THR A 35 5.21 -2.27 37.68
CA THR A 35 5.83 -2.91 36.52
C THR A 35 5.14 -2.41 35.25
N ALA A 36 5.94 -2.08 34.23
CA ALA A 36 5.43 -1.79 32.90
C ALA A 36 4.63 -3.00 32.39
N GLN A 37 3.45 -2.76 31.81
CA GLN A 37 2.63 -3.82 31.23
C GLN A 37 3.05 -4.06 29.78
N GLN A 38 3.04 -5.32 29.34
CA GLN A 38 3.38 -5.69 27.97
C GLN A 38 2.43 -6.76 27.44
N TRP A 39 2.12 -6.67 26.15
CA TRP A 39 1.31 -7.65 25.43
C TRP A 39 2.02 -8.04 24.14
N GLN A 40 2.18 -9.34 23.91
CA GLN A 40 2.64 -9.88 22.63
C GLN A 40 1.45 -10.27 21.76
N LEU A 41 1.50 -9.86 20.50
CA LEU A 41 0.51 -10.08 19.46
C LEU A 41 1.20 -10.76 18.28
N ALA A 42 0.65 -11.87 17.79
CA ALA A 42 1.27 -12.67 16.74
C ALA A 42 0.21 -13.16 15.73
N ALA A 43 0.67 -13.43 14.52
CA ALA A 43 -0.15 -14.02 13.46
C ALA A 43 -0.70 -15.40 13.85
N PRO A 44 -1.81 -15.85 13.24
CA PRO A 44 -2.24 -17.25 13.30
C PRO A 44 -1.09 -18.19 12.92
N GLY A 45 -0.97 -19.33 13.62
CA GLY A 45 0.09 -20.32 13.36
C GLY A 45 1.54 -19.89 13.70
N GLY A 46 1.78 -18.62 14.08
CA GLY A 46 3.08 -18.14 14.56
C GLY A 46 4.13 -17.82 13.50
N ALA A 47 3.83 -17.96 12.20
CA ALA A 47 4.80 -17.80 11.11
C ALA A 47 4.94 -16.35 10.56
N GLY A 48 4.51 -15.33 11.31
CA GLY A 48 4.47 -13.93 10.88
C GLY A 48 5.24 -12.96 11.81
N PRO A 49 5.02 -11.64 11.68
CA PRO A 49 5.51 -10.66 12.65
C PRO A 49 5.02 -10.95 14.08
N VAL A 50 5.84 -10.56 15.04
CA VAL A 50 5.47 -10.46 16.45
C VAL A 50 5.52 -9.00 16.87
N ALA A 51 4.36 -8.46 17.25
CA ALA A 51 4.22 -7.13 17.80
C ALA A 51 4.23 -7.18 19.33
N THR A 52 5.01 -6.31 19.97
CA THR A 52 4.99 -6.09 21.41
C THR A 52 4.45 -4.69 21.68
N VAL A 53 3.33 -4.63 22.39
CA VAL A 53 2.75 -3.39 22.88
C VAL A 53 3.13 -3.23 24.34
N SER A 54 3.67 -2.07 24.72
CA SER A 54 4.03 -1.78 26.11
C SER A 54 3.29 -0.55 26.62
N LEU A 55 2.96 -0.56 27.92
CA LEU A 55 2.44 0.58 28.67
C LEU A 55 3.43 0.89 29.79
N ASP A 56 4.05 2.07 29.75
CA ASP A 56 4.99 2.51 30.79
C ASP A 56 4.28 3.06 32.04
N THR A 57 5.05 3.34 33.09
CA THR A 57 4.52 3.89 34.35
C THR A 57 3.94 5.30 34.22
N SER A 58 4.24 6.01 33.14
CA SER A 58 3.65 7.31 32.79
C SER A 58 2.38 7.16 31.96
N GLY A 59 1.92 5.93 31.70
CA GLY A 59 0.75 5.63 30.88
C GLY A 59 0.96 5.96 29.40
N ARG A 60 2.18 5.82 28.89
CA ARG A 60 2.49 5.95 27.45
C ARG A 60 2.51 4.58 26.80
N LEU A 61 1.92 4.49 25.61
CA LEU A 61 1.94 3.28 24.81
C LEU A 61 3.08 3.32 23.78
N ALA A 62 3.71 2.17 23.57
CA ALA A 62 4.66 1.98 22.48
C ALA A 62 4.46 0.63 21.80
N LEU A 63 4.80 0.59 20.51
CA LEU A 63 4.79 -0.59 19.65
C LEU A 63 6.22 -0.93 19.23
N MET A 64 6.60 -2.19 19.35
CA MET A 64 7.80 -2.77 18.78
C MET A 64 7.40 -3.95 17.88
N VAL A 65 8.04 -4.12 16.73
CA VAL A 65 7.74 -5.20 15.78
C VAL A 65 9.02 -5.95 15.40
N ASN A 66 8.99 -7.27 15.55
CA ASN A 66 10.04 -8.18 15.12
C ASN A 66 9.52 -9.13 14.04
N ARG A 67 10.42 -9.58 13.16
CA ARG A 67 10.21 -10.73 12.27
C ARG A 67 11.44 -11.62 12.31
N GLY A 68 11.25 -12.87 12.74
CA GLY A 68 12.39 -13.75 13.04
C GLY A 68 13.36 -13.10 14.03
N GLY A 69 14.64 -13.06 13.68
CA GLY A 69 15.68 -12.40 14.48
C GLY A 69 15.81 -10.89 14.28
N THR A 70 15.06 -10.31 13.34
CA THR A 70 15.19 -8.90 12.94
C THR A 70 14.19 -8.02 13.68
N GLN A 71 14.70 -7.03 14.42
CA GLN A 71 13.87 -5.95 14.97
C GLN A 71 13.59 -4.92 13.87
N VAL A 72 12.44 -5.09 13.22
CA VAL A 72 12.01 -4.28 12.07
C VAL A 72 11.59 -2.88 12.52
N LEU A 73 10.84 -2.81 13.62
CA LEU A 73 10.40 -1.56 14.24
C LEU A 73 10.78 -1.54 15.73
N PRO A 74 11.80 -0.75 16.11
CA PRO A 74 12.06 -0.38 17.50
C PRO A 74 10.85 0.28 18.18
N SER A 75 10.95 0.46 19.50
CA SER A 75 9.91 1.08 20.32
C SER A 75 9.44 2.42 19.72
N SER A 76 8.23 2.43 19.18
CA SER A 76 7.61 3.55 18.50
C SER A 76 6.34 3.98 19.24
N ALA A 77 6.16 5.28 19.46
CA ALA A 77 5.03 5.80 20.21
C ALA A 77 3.66 5.47 19.56
N LEU A 78 2.68 5.20 20.41
CA LEU A 78 1.27 5.11 20.07
C LEU A 78 0.48 6.16 20.88
N GLY A 79 -0.59 6.68 20.28
CA GLY A 79 -1.52 7.56 20.98
C GLY A 79 -2.18 8.58 20.07
N ILE A 80 -3.23 9.19 20.60
CA ILE A 80 -4.03 10.18 19.89
C ILE A 80 -4.43 11.31 20.83
N ARG A 81 -4.46 12.55 20.34
CA ARG A 81 -4.79 13.74 21.11
C ARG A 81 -6.10 14.31 20.60
N THR A 82 -6.97 14.66 21.53
CA THR A 82 -8.26 15.30 21.25
C THR A 82 -8.36 16.62 22.01
N THR A 83 -9.36 17.43 21.68
CA THR A 83 -9.69 18.64 22.47
C THR A 83 -10.12 18.31 23.90
N ALA A 84 -10.66 17.12 24.15
CA ALA A 84 -11.15 16.71 25.48
C ALA A 84 -10.07 16.03 26.34
N ALA A 85 -9.14 15.30 25.72
CA ALA A 85 -8.06 14.62 26.43
C ALA A 85 -6.86 14.33 25.50
N ASP A 86 -5.66 14.41 26.07
CA ASP A 86 -4.45 13.83 25.50
C ASP A 86 -4.40 12.33 25.84
N LEU A 87 -4.67 11.45 24.88
CA LEU A 87 -4.66 9.99 25.03
C LEU A 87 -3.34 9.38 24.53
N SER A 88 -2.23 10.14 24.60
CA SER A 88 -0.86 9.63 24.38
C SER A 88 -0.08 9.39 25.69
N THR A 89 -0.61 9.87 26.82
CA THR A 89 0.02 9.79 28.15
C THR A 89 -1.04 9.56 29.23
N GLY A 90 -0.64 9.03 30.38
CA GLY A 90 -1.52 8.86 31.53
C GLY A 90 -2.67 7.87 31.30
N LEU A 91 -2.53 6.99 30.31
CA LEU A 91 -3.49 5.92 30.04
C LEU A 91 -3.47 4.88 31.15
N ARG A 92 -4.66 4.42 31.52
CA ARG A 92 -4.84 3.27 32.41
C ARG A 92 -5.42 2.12 31.62
N PHE A 93 -4.74 0.98 31.65
CA PHE A 93 -5.26 -0.24 31.02
C PHE A 93 -6.58 -0.68 31.67
N GLY A 94 -7.52 -1.10 30.82
CA GLY A 94 -8.80 -1.67 31.22
C GLY A 94 -8.90 -3.13 30.84
N THR A 95 -9.15 -3.40 29.55
CA THR A 95 -9.46 -4.75 29.06
C THR A 95 -8.66 -5.11 27.83
N ARG A 96 -8.46 -6.42 27.64
CA ARG A 96 -7.97 -7.04 26.40
C ARG A 96 -9.07 -7.94 25.85
N ALA A 97 -9.30 -7.88 24.54
CA ALA A 97 -10.16 -8.81 23.82
C ALA A 97 -9.45 -9.32 22.57
N ASP A 98 -9.45 -10.64 22.37
CA ASP A 98 -8.82 -11.29 21.23
C ASP A 98 -9.87 -12.04 20.40
N VAL A 99 -9.77 -11.93 19.08
CA VAL A 99 -10.64 -12.60 18.12
C VAL A 99 -9.80 -13.09 16.96
N HIS A 100 -10.02 -14.32 16.52
CA HIS A 100 -9.49 -14.81 15.26
C HIS A 100 -10.43 -14.39 14.12
N VAL A 101 -9.89 -13.70 13.12
CA VAL A 101 -10.63 -13.13 12.00
C VAL A 101 -10.34 -13.94 10.76
N THR A 102 -11.37 -14.58 10.22
CA THR A 102 -11.34 -15.27 8.93
C THR A 102 -12.44 -14.72 8.04
N GLU A 103 -12.09 -14.39 6.80
CA GLU A 103 -13.01 -13.84 5.81
C GLU A 103 -12.58 -14.26 4.40
N GLN A 104 -13.54 -14.44 3.51
CA GLN A 104 -13.30 -14.56 2.07
C GLN A 104 -14.08 -13.47 1.36
N TYR A 105 -13.44 -12.80 0.40
CA TYR A 105 -14.07 -11.77 -0.41
C TYR A 105 -13.45 -11.73 -1.80
N ALA A 106 -14.15 -11.09 -2.73
CA ALA A 106 -13.66 -10.88 -4.08
C ALA A 106 -13.62 -9.39 -4.44
N THR A 107 -12.61 -8.99 -5.21
CA THR A 107 -12.49 -7.65 -5.82
C THR A 107 -12.68 -7.72 -7.33
N ALA A 108 -13.13 -6.61 -7.92
CA ALA A 108 -13.28 -6.51 -9.37
C ALA A 108 -11.92 -6.26 -10.06
N VAL A 109 -10.98 -5.63 -9.37
CA VAL A 109 -9.67 -5.19 -9.86
C VAL A 109 -8.58 -5.60 -8.87
N GLY A 110 -7.31 -5.38 -9.25
CA GLY A 110 -6.16 -5.69 -8.44
C GLY A 110 -5.31 -6.83 -9.00
N ARG A 111 -4.29 -7.19 -8.23
CA ARG A 111 -3.28 -8.22 -8.55
C ARG A 111 -3.77 -9.65 -8.31
N ARG A 112 -4.91 -9.77 -7.65
CA ARG A 112 -5.65 -10.99 -7.33
C ARG A 112 -7.12 -10.59 -7.14
N ARG A 113 -8.04 -11.47 -7.54
CA ARG A 113 -9.49 -11.22 -7.39
C ARG A 113 -10.11 -11.91 -6.19
N ASP A 114 -9.62 -13.09 -5.82
CA ASP A 114 -10.13 -13.86 -4.68
C ASP A 114 -9.18 -13.75 -3.50
N HIS A 115 -9.69 -13.28 -2.37
CA HIS A 115 -8.90 -12.95 -1.18
C HIS A 115 -9.34 -13.79 0.00
N THR A 116 -8.38 -14.15 0.86
CA THR A 116 -8.65 -14.83 2.12
C THR A 116 -7.93 -14.09 3.25
N VAL A 117 -8.70 -13.55 4.17
CA VAL A 117 -8.18 -12.96 5.41
C VAL A 117 -7.98 -14.07 6.42
N ASP A 118 -6.79 -14.14 6.99
CA ASP A 118 -6.47 -14.94 8.18
C ASP A 118 -5.62 -14.13 9.14
N ALA A 119 -6.22 -13.65 10.22
CA ALA A 119 -5.58 -12.73 11.16
C ALA A 119 -6.00 -12.96 12.61
N ASN A 120 -5.10 -12.64 13.54
CA ASN A 120 -5.47 -12.45 14.95
C ASN A 120 -5.72 -10.97 15.20
N GLN A 121 -6.90 -10.63 15.72
CA GLN A 121 -7.27 -9.30 16.13
C GLN A 121 -7.20 -9.18 17.65
N THR A 122 -6.47 -8.19 18.17
CA THR A 122 -6.44 -7.85 19.59
C THR A 122 -6.87 -6.42 19.80
N THR A 123 -7.84 -6.21 20.69
CA THR A 123 -8.26 -4.88 21.15
C THR A 123 -7.75 -4.66 22.56
N LEU A 124 -6.90 -3.65 22.74
CA LEU A 124 -6.45 -3.18 24.04
C LEU A 124 -7.18 -1.88 24.39
N SER A 125 -7.92 -1.89 25.49
CA SER A 125 -8.77 -0.78 25.93
C SER A 125 -8.13 -0.04 27.09
N PHE A 126 -8.09 1.29 26.98
CA PHE A 126 -7.50 2.19 27.95
C PHE A 126 -8.47 3.33 28.29
N THR A 127 -8.29 3.93 29.47
CA THR A 127 -9.06 5.09 29.90
C THR A 127 -8.16 6.21 30.40
N LYS A 128 -8.64 7.45 30.25
CA LYS A 128 -8.11 8.66 30.90
C LYS A 128 -9.28 9.59 31.22
N GLY A 129 -9.62 9.71 32.51
CA GLY A 129 -10.84 10.38 32.93
C GLY A 129 -12.07 9.69 32.34
N SER A 130 -12.97 10.46 31.70
CA SER A 130 -14.14 9.94 30.99
C SER A 130 -13.87 9.47 29.56
N SER A 131 -12.65 9.67 29.04
CA SER A 131 -12.29 9.27 27.68
C SER A 131 -11.83 7.82 27.64
N ARG A 132 -12.25 7.09 26.60
CA ARG A 132 -11.79 5.74 26.29
C ARG A 132 -11.03 5.70 24.97
N LEU A 133 -9.89 5.03 24.97
CA LEU A 133 -9.11 4.69 23.79
C LEU A 133 -9.06 3.18 23.66
N ASP A 134 -9.59 2.63 22.58
CA ASP A 134 -9.24 1.28 22.15
C ASP A 134 -8.16 1.37 21.07
N VAL A 135 -7.11 0.56 21.21
CA VAL A 135 -6.16 0.30 20.13
C VAL A 135 -6.45 -1.09 19.60
N VAL A 136 -6.90 -1.16 18.36
CA VAL A 136 -7.24 -2.41 17.67
C VAL A 136 -6.08 -2.79 16.77
N PHE A 137 -5.51 -3.96 16.99
CA PHE A 137 -4.44 -4.55 16.19
C PHE A 137 -4.99 -5.72 15.38
N ARG A 138 -4.53 -5.90 14.15
CA ARG A 138 -4.67 -7.13 13.37
C ARG A 138 -3.29 -7.59 12.93
N VAL A 139 -2.96 -8.85 13.17
CA VAL A 139 -1.68 -9.45 12.79
C VAL A 139 -1.94 -10.66 11.91
N SER A 140 -1.40 -10.62 10.70
CA SER A 140 -1.46 -11.66 9.67
C SER A 140 -0.04 -12.18 9.39
N ALA A 141 0.10 -13.24 8.59
CA ALA A 141 1.42 -13.82 8.30
C ALA A 141 2.37 -12.85 7.56
N ASP A 142 1.81 -11.92 6.78
CA ASP A 142 2.52 -10.97 5.92
C ASP A 142 2.67 -9.56 6.53
N GLY A 143 2.08 -9.29 7.70
CA GLY A 143 2.19 -7.98 8.33
C GLY A 143 1.23 -7.74 9.50
N LEU A 144 1.12 -6.48 9.90
CA LEU A 144 0.12 -6.05 10.87
C LEU A 144 -0.44 -4.67 10.55
N GLY A 145 -1.65 -4.40 11.06
CA GLY A 145 -2.26 -3.09 11.08
C GLY A 145 -2.71 -2.72 12.49
N TYR A 146 -2.70 -1.44 12.84
CA TYR A 146 -3.40 -0.94 14.03
C TYR A 146 -4.25 0.30 13.75
N ARG A 147 -5.30 0.51 14.53
CA ARG A 147 -6.11 1.74 14.50
C ARG A 147 -6.62 2.12 15.88
N TYR A 148 -6.97 3.39 16.05
CA TYR A 148 -7.58 3.90 17.27
C TYR A 148 -9.09 3.96 17.14
N VAL A 149 -9.80 3.58 18.20
CA VAL A 149 -11.22 3.88 18.39
C VAL A 149 -11.37 4.72 19.65
N VAL A 150 -11.69 6.00 19.47
CA VAL A 150 -11.84 6.98 20.55
C VAL A 150 -13.32 7.16 20.85
N ARG A 151 -13.68 7.03 22.14
CA ARG A 151 -15.04 7.28 22.62
C ARG A 151 -15.02 8.33 23.73
N GLN A 152 -15.78 9.39 23.52
CA GLN A 152 -15.93 10.52 24.45
C GLN A 152 -17.39 10.97 24.46
N SER A 153 -17.78 11.73 25.47
CA SER A 153 -19.10 12.37 25.51
C SER A 153 -19.17 13.49 24.47
N GLY A 154 -20.16 13.45 23.58
CA GLY A 154 -20.31 14.45 22.52
C GLY A 154 -19.30 14.26 21.39
N THR A 155 -19.04 15.30 20.62
CA THR A 155 -18.16 15.29 19.45
C THR A 155 -16.71 14.95 19.82
N VAL A 156 -16.07 14.05 19.07
CA VAL A 156 -14.63 13.79 19.15
C VAL A 156 -13.91 14.66 18.12
N THR A 157 -13.04 15.56 18.58
CA THR A 157 -12.17 16.37 17.71
C THR A 157 -10.71 16.04 18.01
N VAL A 158 -10.06 15.37 17.07
CA VAL A 158 -8.64 15.02 17.14
C VAL A 158 -7.79 16.21 16.72
N THR A 159 -6.71 16.45 17.45
CA THR A 159 -5.76 17.55 17.22
C THR A 159 -4.35 17.05 16.88
N GLY A 160 -4.15 15.72 16.85
CA GLY A 160 -2.90 15.11 16.44
C GLY A 160 -2.78 13.65 16.87
N GLU A 161 -1.93 12.90 16.19
CA GLU A 161 -1.52 11.56 16.60
C GLU A 161 -0.08 11.56 17.12
N ALA A 162 0.21 10.64 18.03
CA ALA A 162 1.56 10.31 18.49
C ALA A 162 2.15 9.10 17.74
N SER A 163 1.40 8.55 16.77
CA SER A 163 1.79 7.43 15.91
C SER A 163 3.17 7.68 15.29
N GLU A 164 4.14 6.85 15.69
CA GLU A 164 5.53 6.93 15.26
C GLU A 164 5.95 5.61 14.60
N PHE A 165 6.96 5.70 13.72
CA PHE A 165 7.65 4.56 13.13
C PHE A 165 9.16 4.82 13.21
N ALA A 166 9.80 4.29 14.26
CA ALA A 166 11.22 4.45 14.56
C ALA A 166 12.10 3.50 13.72
N VAL A 167 11.91 3.47 12.39
CA VAL A 167 12.67 2.60 11.49
C VAL A 167 14.18 2.84 11.66
N PRO A 168 15.03 1.79 11.77
CA PRO A 168 16.46 1.97 12.04
C PRO A 168 17.16 2.88 11.04
N ALA A 169 18.05 3.75 11.54
CA ALA A 169 18.75 4.75 10.73
C ALA A 169 19.55 4.15 9.54
N SER A 170 20.03 2.91 9.68
CA SER A 170 20.77 2.17 8.65
C SER A 170 19.90 1.58 7.54
N ALA A 171 18.58 1.56 7.70
CA ALA A 171 17.67 0.96 6.73
C ALA A 171 17.73 1.72 5.40
N LYS A 172 17.85 0.96 4.30
CA LYS A 172 17.66 1.53 2.96
C LYS A 172 16.19 1.89 2.80
N ALA A 173 15.90 2.97 2.09
CA ALA A 173 14.54 3.48 1.94
C ALA A 173 14.26 3.91 0.50
N VAL A 174 13.04 3.66 0.05
CA VAL A 174 12.45 4.22 -1.17
C VAL A 174 11.26 5.04 -0.74
N LEU A 175 11.39 6.37 -0.80
CA LEU A 175 10.45 7.32 -0.21
C LEU A 175 9.90 8.27 -1.26
N LEU A 176 8.63 8.69 -1.13
CA LEU A 176 8.00 9.66 -2.03
C LEU A 176 7.91 11.03 -1.34
N PRO A 177 8.75 12.03 -1.66
CA PRO A 177 8.58 13.38 -1.12
C PRO A 177 7.16 13.89 -1.40
N TYR A 178 6.43 14.27 -0.35
CA TYR A 178 5.01 14.58 -0.47
C TYR A 178 4.74 15.96 -1.07
N ASP A 179 5.48 16.97 -0.61
CA ASP A 179 5.21 18.35 -1.00
C ASP A 179 5.76 18.65 -2.40
N ASN A 180 4.85 18.71 -3.36
CA ASN A 180 5.06 19.21 -4.71
C ASN A 180 4.16 20.43 -5.02
N GLY A 181 3.51 21.01 -3.99
CA GLY A 181 2.55 22.10 -4.11
C GLY A 181 1.14 21.72 -4.56
N ARG A 182 0.82 20.43 -4.79
CA ARG A 182 -0.48 20.01 -5.36
C ARG A 182 -1.26 18.96 -4.55
N ASN A 183 -0.64 18.25 -3.61
CA ASN A 183 -1.29 17.17 -2.82
C ASN A 183 -1.89 16.04 -3.68
N ASP A 184 -1.19 15.62 -4.73
CA ASP A 184 -1.63 14.63 -5.72
C ASP A 184 -0.74 13.38 -5.79
N TYR A 185 0.28 13.29 -4.92
CA TYR A 185 1.26 12.19 -4.90
C TYR A 185 2.10 12.05 -6.19
N GLU A 186 2.11 13.06 -7.06
CA GLU A 186 2.85 13.07 -8.32
C GLU A 186 4.30 13.56 -8.14
N SER A 187 5.03 12.89 -7.26
CA SER A 187 6.46 13.09 -7.04
C SER A 187 7.29 11.93 -7.60
N VAL A 188 8.61 12.10 -7.63
CA VAL A 188 9.56 11.03 -7.98
C VAL A 188 10.13 10.46 -6.69
N HIS A 189 10.17 9.13 -6.59
CA HIS A 189 10.74 8.46 -5.41
C HIS A 189 12.23 8.77 -5.26
N VAL A 190 12.69 8.84 -4.02
CA VAL A 190 14.11 8.97 -3.67
C VAL A 190 14.61 7.68 -3.04
N HIS A 191 15.72 7.17 -3.57
CA HIS A 191 16.44 6.03 -3.01
C HIS A 191 17.50 6.55 -2.03
N THR A 192 17.42 6.14 -0.77
CA THR A 192 18.26 6.70 0.31
C THR A 192 18.43 5.72 1.47
N THR A 193 18.91 6.21 2.61
CA THR A 193 18.82 5.56 3.92
C THR A 193 18.03 6.43 4.88
N VAL A 194 17.47 5.86 5.94
CA VAL A 194 16.75 6.64 6.98
C VAL A 194 17.65 7.70 7.59
N ALA A 195 18.95 7.46 7.73
CA ALA A 195 19.92 8.44 8.22
C ALA A 195 20.16 9.63 7.26
N GLN A 196 20.08 9.41 5.94
CA GLN A 196 20.41 10.40 4.91
C GLN A 196 19.18 11.10 4.31
N ALA A 197 17.98 10.57 4.53
CA ALA A 197 16.74 11.16 4.06
C ALA A 197 16.58 12.62 4.54
N ALA A 198 15.91 13.45 3.75
CA ALA A 198 15.60 14.82 4.17
C ALA A 198 14.52 14.80 5.26
N PRO A 199 14.59 15.68 6.28
CA PRO A 199 13.57 15.75 7.34
C PRO A 199 12.32 16.48 6.84
N VAL A 200 11.59 15.85 5.93
CA VAL A 200 10.40 16.39 5.24
C VAL A 200 9.23 15.41 5.33
N ALA A 201 8.09 15.81 4.77
CA ALA A 201 6.94 14.93 4.61
C ALA A 201 7.13 13.97 3.42
N TYR A 202 6.72 12.73 3.62
CA TYR A 202 6.73 11.65 2.66
C TYR A 202 5.33 11.04 2.53
N GLY A 203 4.87 10.88 1.28
CA GLY A 203 3.62 10.21 0.96
C GLY A 203 3.76 8.70 1.15
N TYR A 204 2.63 8.05 1.41
CA TYR A 204 2.56 6.59 1.37
C TYR A 204 2.55 6.05 -0.07
N PRO A 205 2.92 4.78 -0.27
CA PRO A 205 3.64 3.92 0.66
C PRO A 205 5.12 4.29 0.82
N SER A 206 5.69 4.04 1.99
CA SER A 206 7.14 4.18 2.24
C SER A 206 7.76 2.79 2.44
N LEU A 207 8.74 2.43 1.60
CA LEU A 207 9.38 1.11 1.61
C LEU A 207 10.77 1.20 2.25
N PHE A 208 11.08 0.23 3.12
CA PHE A 208 12.35 0.12 3.84
C PHE A 208 12.91 -1.30 3.72
N HIS A 209 14.23 -1.41 3.80
CA HIS A 209 14.93 -2.69 3.95
C HIS A 209 15.76 -2.66 5.23
N VAL A 210 15.31 -3.42 6.24
CA VAL A 210 15.84 -3.48 7.60
C VAL A 210 16.47 -4.86 7.81
N GLY A 211 17.79 -4.94 7.84
CA GLY A 211 18.49 -6.24 7.92
C GLY A 211 18.18 -7.10 6.70
N ASP A 212 17.50 -8.22 6.92
CA ASP A 212 17.01 -9.18 5.90
C ASP A 212 15.53 -9.01 5.56
N THR A 213 14.84 -8.04 6.17
CA THR A 213 13.40 -7.87 6.10
C THR A 213 13.02 -6.56 5.40
N TRP A 214 12.14 -6.64 4.42
CA TRP A 214 11.46 -5.49 3.83
C TRP A 214 10.29 -5.06 4.72
N LEU A 215 10.06 -3.75 4.81
CA LEU A 215 8.94 -3.13 5.53
C LEU A 215 8.30 -2.08 4.61
N LEU A 216 7.01 -2.23 4.32
CA LEU A 216 6.17 -1.23 3.68
C LEU A 216 5.27 -0.60 4.74
N VAL A 217 5.40 0.71 4.95
CA VAL A 217 4.49 1.49 5.79
C VAL A 217 3.49 2.24 4.91
N THR A 218 2.20 2.05 5.18
CA THR A 218 1.09 2.67 4.47
C THR A 218 -0.14 2.81 5.38
N GLU A 219 -1.29 3.15 4.82
CA GLU A 219 -2.58 3.12 5.51
C GLU A 219 -3.65 2.39 4.68
N SER A 220 -4.74 1.99 5.35
CA SER A 220 -5.89 1.31 4.75
C SER A 220 -7.19 1.79 5.41
N ASP A 221 -8.34 1.64 4.72
CA ASP A 221 -9.68 1.96 5.22
C ASP A 221 -9.88 3.47 5.48
N SER A 222 -9.32 4.32 4.61
CA SER A 222 -9.50 5.77 4.71
C SER A 222 -10.83 6.20 4.08
N GLY A 223 -11.84 6.46 4.93
CA GLY A 223 -13.14 7.04 4.55
C GLY A 223 -13.37 8.44 5.14
N GLY A 224 -14.57 9.00 4.95
CA GLY A 224 -14.93 10.35 5.40
C GLY A 224 -14.94 10.59 6.91
N GLY A 225 -14.68 9.55 7.70
CA GLY A 225 -14.50 9.64 9.15
C GLY A 225 -13.14 10.21 9.55
N TYR A 226 -12.17 10.38 8.65
CA TYR A 226 -10.84 10.89 9.02
C TYR A 226 -10.07 11.37 7.78
N GLY A 227 -9.17 12.32 7.95
CA GLY A 227 -8.22 12.70 6.90
C GLY A 227 -7.23 11.58 6.55
N ALA A 228 -6.81 11.52 5.29
CA ALA A 228 -5.75 10.63 4.82
C ALA A 228 -4.38 11.16 5.27
N SER A 229 -3.58 10.31 5.89
CA SER A 229 -2.36 10.76 6.58
C SER A 229 -1.13 10.67 5.68
N ARG A 230 -0.01 11.18 6.19
CA ARG A 230 1.33 11.01 5.61
C ARG A 230 2.38 10.88 6.71
N LEU A 231 3.61 10.55 6.36
CA LEU A 231 4.73 10.50 7.31
C LEU A 231 5.57 11.77 7.23
N THR A 232 6.08 12.24 8.35
CA THR A 232 7.13 13.29 8.40
C THR A 232 8.33 12.74 9.15
N LEU A 233 9.51 12.85 8.55
CA LEU A 233 10.75 12.45 9.20
C LEU A 233 11.23 13.56 10.15
N ASP A 234 11.32 13.26 11.44
CA ASP A 234 11.82 14.20 12.44
C ASP A 234 13.33 14.46 12.24
N GLY A 235 13.72 15.73 12.16
CA GLY A 235 15.10 16.12 11.92
C GLY A 235 16.08 15.83 13.06
N THR A 236 15.57 15.58 14.27
CA THR A 236 16.39 15.29 15.46
C THR A 236 16.41 13.80 15.76
N THR A 237 15.25 13.18 15.94
CA THR A 237 15.17 11.77 16.33
C THR A 237 15.34 10.83 15.15
N ARG A 238 15.14 11.30 13.92
CA ARG A 238 15.12 10.48 12.69
C ARG A 238 14.04 9.40 12.72
N HIS A 239 12.98 9.59 13.50
CA HIS A 239 11.80 8.73 13.48
C HIS A 239 10.75 9.33 12.54
N PHE A 240 10.02 8.48 11.82
CA PHE A 240 8.86 8.94 11.06
C PHE A 240 7.67 9.13 12.00
N ARG A 241 7.01 10.27 11.93
CA ARG A 241 5.77 10.54 12.68
C ARG A 241 4.62 10.76 11.73
N LEU A 242 3.45 10.26 12.09
CA LEU A 242 2.24 10.53 11.34
C LEU A 242 1.93 12.02 11.38
N THR A 243 1.59 12.57 10.21
CA THR A 243 1.12 13.93 10.04
C THR A 243 -0.30 13.88 9.50
N LEU A 244 -1.23 14.52 10.22
CA LEU A 244 -2.60 14.71 9.75
C LEU A 244 -2.65 15.73 8.60
N PRO A 245 -3.58 15.57 7.65
CA PRO A 245 -3.74 16.52 6.57
C PRO A 245 -4.31 17.86 7.09
N ASP A 246 -5.24 17.80 8.04
CA ASP A 246 -5.86 18.95 8.68
C ASP A 246 -5.38 19.14 10.12
N ALA A 247 -5.49 20.36 10.64
CA ALA A 247 -5.17 20.66 12.04
C ALA A 247 -6.16 20.01 13.04
N ARG A 248 -7.37 19.68 12.55
CA ARG A 248 -8.44 19.08 13.35
C ARG A 248 -9.24 18.11 12.50
N GLU A 249 -9.54 16.95 13.08
CA GLU A 249 -10.36 15.88 12.50
C GLU A 249 -11.56 15.66 13.42
N THR A 250 -12.79 15.84 12.94
CA THR A 250 -13.98 15.88 13.79
C THR A 250 -14.99 14.81 13.40
N ASN A 251 -15.47 14.06 14.40
CA ASN A 251 -16.54 13.07 14.26
C ASN A 251 -17.55 13.19 15.38
N ALA A 252 -18.65 12.44 15.27
CA ALA A 252 -19.62 12.29 16.35
C ALA A 252 -19.00 11.58 17.59
N ALA A 253 -19.82 10.93 18.43
CA ALA A 253 -19.38 10.39 19.71
C ALA A 253 -18.35 9.25 19.66
N THR A 254 -18.09 8.69 18.48
CA THR A 254 -17.05 7.68 18.28
C THR A 254 -16.28 8.02 17.02
N LEU A 255 -14.96 8.07 17.15
CA LEU A 255 -14.03 8.26 16.06
C LEU A 255 -13.23 6.97 15.88
N THR A 256 -13.14 6.49 14.64
CA THR A 256 -12.25 5.39 14.27
C THR A 256 -11.27 5.92 13.24
N THR A 257 -9.97 5.76 13.50
CA THR A 257 -8.96 6.14 12.51
C THR A 257 -8.87 5.06 11.41
N PRO A 258 -8.31 5.40 10.23
CA PRO A 258 -7.86 4.39 9.29
C PRO A 258 -6.83 3.46 9.95
N TRP A 259 -6.51 2.36 9.29
CA TRP A 259 -5.43 1.49 9.73
C TRP A 259 -4.07 2.10 9.41
N ARG A 260 -3.14 2.01 10.37
CA ARG A 260 -1.70 2.19 10.14
C ARG A 260 -1.14 0.82 9.81
N THR A 261 -0.68 0.65 8.59
CA THR A 261 -0.42 -0.67 8.02
C THR A 261 1.07 -0.88 7.79
N MET A 262 1.57 -2.03 8.22
CA MET A 262 2.95 -2.48 8.04
C MET A 262 2.92 -3.86 7.38
N VAL A 263 3.21 -3.91 6.08
CA VAL A 263 3.52 -5.17 5.39
C VAL A 263 5.00 -5.40 5.58
N LEU A 264 5.40 -6.58 6.05
CA LEU A 264 6.81 -6.82 6.30
C LEU A 264 7.20 -8.26 6.07
N GLY A 265 8.30 -8.51 5.37
CA GLY A 265 8.78 -9.85 5.05
C GLY A 265 9.94 -9.87 4.08
N ASP A 266 10.13 -10.98 3.36
CA ASP A 266 10.96 -10.92 2.17
C ASP A 266 10.25 -10.10 1.07
N LEU A 267 10.96 -9.81 -0.01
CA LEU A 267 10.40 -8.96 -1.07
C LEU A 267 9.16 -9.60 -1.71
N ALA A 268 9.10 -10.94 -1.81
CA ALA A 268 7.94 -11.65 -2.30
C ALA A 268 6.73 -11.45 -1.38
N THR A 269 6.90 -11.61 -0.07
CA THR A 269 5.85 -11.34 0.94
C THR A 269 5.30 -9.93 0.78
N VAL A 270 6.17 -8.92 0.72
CA VAL A 270 5.74 -7.52 0.60
C VAL A 270 5.05 -7.25 -0.74
N THR A 271 5.57 -7.83 -1.82
CA THR A 271 5.02 -7.63 -3.16
C THR A 271 3.72 -8.41 -3.36
N GLU A 272 3.49 -9.54 -2.70
CA GLU A 272 2.31 -10.39 -2.93
C GLU A 272 1.22 -10.24 -1.87
N SER A 273 1.44 -9.37 -0.87
CA SER A 273 0.53 -9.12 0.24
C SER A 273 -0.79 -8.50 -0.18
N ASP A 274 -1.88 -8.98 0.44
CA ASP A 274 -3.23 -8.42 0.34
C ASP A 274 -3.59 -7.57 1.58
N LEU A 275 -2.67 -7.40 2.54
CA LEU A 275 -2.94 -6.81 3.85
C LEU A 275 -3.58 -5.41 3.77
N VAL A 276 -3.21 -4.59 2.78
CA VAL A 276 -3.82 -3.27 2.57
C VAL A 276 -5.32 -3.43 2.29
N THR A 277 -5.70 -4.37 1.43
CA THR A 277 -7.10 -4.63 1.05
C THR A 277 -7.82 -5.44 2.13
N ASP A 278 -7.15 -6.34 2.84
CA ASP A 278 -7.69 -7.17 3.93
C ASP A 278 -8.11 -6.35 5.17
N LEU A 279 -7.46 -5.20 5.39
CA LEU A 279 -7.80 -4.28 6.45
C LEU A 279 -8.97 -3.34 6.09
N ALA A 280 -9.27 -3.17 4.79
CA ALA A 280 -10.32 -2.27 4.32
C ALA A 280 -11.72 -2.79 4.65
N SER A 281 -12.69 -1.87 4.76
CA SER A 281 -14.08 -2.22 4.99
C SER A 281 -14.66 -3.07 3.85
N PRO A 282 -15.59 -4.01 4.15
CA PRO A 282 -16.33 -4.74 3.13
C PRO A 282 -17.04 -3.83 2.13
N SER A 283 -17.41 -4.41 0.98
CA SER A 283 -18.05 -3.66 -0.10
C SER A 283 -19.36 -2.99 0.33
N LYS A 284 -19.50 -1.71 -0.06
CA LYS A 284 -20.74 -0.94 0.04
C LYS A 284 -21.62 -1.09 -1.22
N VAL A 285 -21.20 -1.90 -2.21
CA VAL A 285 -21.91 -2.13 -3.46
C VAL A 285 -22.38 -3.58 -3.52
N ALA A 286 -23.70 -3.80 -3.41
CA ALA A 286 -24.27 -5.15 -3.33
C ALA A 286 -24.22 -5.92 -4.67
N ASP A 287 -24.55 -5.26 -5.78
CA ASP A 287 -24.46 -5.85 -7.14
C ASP A 287 -23.21 -5.31 -7.82
N THR A 288 -22.21 -6.16 -8.03
CA THR A 288 -20.95 -5.84 -8.71
C THR A 288 -20.89 -6.34 -10.16
N SER A 289 -21.95 -6.98 -10.67
CA SER A 289 -21.96 -7.64 -11.98
C SER A 289 -21.77 -6.69 -13.17
N TRP A 290 -22.07 -5.41 -12.97
CA TRP A 290 -21.95 -4.33 -13.96
C TRP A 290 -20.55 -3.72 -14.04
N ILE A 291 -19.68 -4.02 -13.07
CA ILE A 291 -18.32 -3.50 -13.02
C ILE A 291 -17.48 -4.34 -13.98
N LYS A 292 -16.91 -3.68 -14.99
CA LYS A 292 -16.16 -4.30 -16.08
C LYS A 292 -14.80 -3.61 -16.20
N PRO A 293 -13.76 -4.15 -15.55
CA PRO A 293 -12.38 -3.76 -15.80
C PRO A 293 -12.04 -3.95 -17.29
N GLY A 294 -11.07 -3.20 -17.80
CA GLY A 294 -10.69 -3.33 -19.21
C GLY A 294 -9.54 -2.44 -19.61
N ARG A 295 -9.37 -2.31 -20.93
CA ARG A 295 -8.34 -1.49 -21.58
C ARG A 295 -9.00 -0.36 -22.32
N SER A 296 -8.32 0.77 -22.38
CA SER A 296 -8.84 2.00 -22.94
C SER A 296 -7.82 2.62 -23.88
N GLU A 297 -8.27 3.06 -25.06
CA GLU A 297 -7.50 4.00 -25.87
C GLU A 297 -7.61 5.39 -25.25
N TRP A 298 -6.46 6.05 -25.06
CA TRP A 298 -6.41 7.41 -24.54
C TRP A 298 -5.71 8.38 -25.50
N SER A 299 -6.49 8.95 -26.41
CA SER A 299 -6.00 9.84 -27.46
C SER A 299 -5.40 11.16 -26.97
N TRP A 300 -5.84 11.68 -25.82
CA TRP A 300 -5.47 13.02 -25.31
C TRP A 300 -3.96 13.20 -25.12
N TRP A 301 -3.28 12.15 -24.64
CA TRP A 301 -1.85 12.20 -24.39
C TRP A 301 -1.07 12.46 -25.68
N SER A 302 -1.44 11.78 -26.76
CA SER A 302 -0.77 11.91 -28.06
C SER A 302 -1.21 13.17 -28.83
N ASP A 303 -2.48 13.56 -28.70
CA ASP A 303 -3.06 14.77 -29.26
C ASP A 303 -4.14 15.34 -28.33
N SER A 304 -3.80 16.40 -27.58
CA SER A 304 -4.75 17.02 -26.65
C SER A 304 -5.95 17.69 -27.33
N ALA A 305 -5.88 17.97 -28.63
CA ALA A 305 -7.01 18.53 -29.37
C ALA A 305 -8.07 17.46 -29.72
N SER A 306 -7.68 16.18 -29.74
CA SER A 306 -8.55 15.06 -30.08
C SER A 306 -9.81 14.99 -29.20
N SER A 307 -9.73 15.36 -27.92
CA SER A 307 -10.87 15.34 -26.99
C SER A 307 -11.96 16.36 -27.33
N LYS A 308 -11.68 17.33 -28.21
CA LYS A 308 -12.61 18.38 -28.65
C LYS A 308 -13.29 18.05 -29.99
N ASP A 309 -12.88 16.96 -30.64
CA ASP A 309 -13.27 16.61 -32.00
C ASP A 309 -13.98 15.25 -32.02
N LEU A 310 -15.26 15.26 -32.41
CA LEU A 310 -16.08 14.05 -32.51
C LEU A 310 -15.46 13.02 -33.47
N THR A 311 -14.95 13.46 -34.63
CA THR A 311 -14.38 12.56 -35.64
C THR A 311 -13.10 11.90 -35.13
N ALA A 312 -12.28 12.63 -34.38
CA ALA A 312 -11.09 12.06 -33.74
C ALA A 312 -11.47 10.97 -32.72
N GLN A 313 -12.50 11.22 -31.90
CA GLN A 313 -12.98 10.24 -30.92
C GLN A 313 -13.69 9.03 -31.57
N GLU A 314 -14.39 9.22 -32.69
CA GLU A 314 -14.95 8.11 -33.46
C GLU A 314 -13.86 7.21 -34.02
N ARG A 315 -12.73 7.79 -34.49
CA ARG A 315 -11.55 7.01 -34.92
C ARG A 315 -10.89 6.27 -33.77
N ALA A 316 -10.81 6.87 -32.58
CA ALA A 316 -10.35 6.20 -31.38
C ALA A 316 -11.24 5.00 -31.03
N ALA A 317 -12.56 5.15 -31.14
CA ALA A 317 -13.51 4.04 -30.93
C ALA A 317 -13.36 2.92 -31.98
N ASP A 318 -13.16 3.27 -33.26
CA ASP A 318 -12.85 2.30 -34.31
C ASP A 318 -11.53 1.54 -34.02
N PHE A 319 -10.51 2.24 -33.52
CA PHE A 319 -9.25 1.63 -33.14
C PHE A 319 -9.38 0.72 -31.91
N ALA A 320 -10.07 1.16 -30.85
CA ALA A 320 -10.35 0.33 -29.68
C ALA A 320 -11.10 -0.95 -30.09
N ALA A 321 -12.12 -0.84 -30.95
CA ALA A 321 -12.84 -1.98 -31.49
C ALA A 321 -11.90 -2.88 -32.33
N LYS A 322 -11.06 -2.31 -33.19
CA LYS A 322 -10.02 -3.03 -33.94
C LYS A 322 -9.13 -3.81 -32.98
N MET A 323 -8.71 -3.23 -31.85
CA MET A 323 -7.83 -3.82 -30.85
C MET A 323 -8.54 -4.79 -29.89
N GLY A 324 -9.88 -4.84 -29.92
CA GLY A 324 -10.67 -5.58 -28.95
C GLY A 324 -10.55 -5.01 -27.54
N TRP A 325 -10.24 -3.71 -27.40
CA TRP A 325 -10.23 -2.99 -26.14
C TRP A 325 -11.63 -2.52 -25.77
N GLU A 326 -11.92 -2.54 -24.48
CA GLU A 326 -13.25 -2.33 -23.94
C GLU A 326 -13.70 -0.87 -24.00
N TYR A 327 -12.76 0.09 -23.95
CA TYR A 327 -13.07 1.49 -23.71
C TYR A 327 -12.31 2.46 -24.61
N ILE A 328 -12.85 3.67 -24.70
CA ILE A 328 -12.09 4.90 -24.96
C ILE A 328 -12.25 5.87 -23.78
N LEU A 329 -11.21 6.65 -23.51
CA LEU A 329 -11.24 7.74 -22.53
C LEU A 329 -11.30 9.10 -23.24
N VAL A 330 -12.44 9.77 -23.14
CA VAL A 330 -12.64 11.12 -23.68
C VAL A 330 -12.25 12.16 -22.62
N ASP A 331 -11.02 12.66 -22.74
CA ASP A 331 -10.42 13.57 -21.77
C ASP A 331 -10.91 15.03 -21.86
N ALA A 332 -10.27 15.95 -21.13
CA ALA A 332 -10.66 17.34 -20.98
C ALA A 332 -10.83 18.09 -22.32
N GLY A 333 -12.00 18.71 -22.48
CA GLY A 333 -12.33 19.54 -23.64
C GLY A 333 -13.55 19.09 -24.45
N TRP A 334 -14.16 17.95 -24.10
CA TRP A 334 -15.36 17.45 -24.77
C TRP A 334 -16.59 18.35 -24.61
N SER A 335 -17.61 18.13 -25.46
CA SER A 335 -18.87 18.89 -25.43
C SER A 335 -20.10 17.99 -25.30
N ALA A 336 -21.05 18.41 -24.44
CA ALA A 336 -22.35 17.77 -24.31
C ALA A 336 -23.19 17.79 -25.60
N SER A 337 -22.88 18.68 -26.56
CA SER A 337 -23.60 18.76 -27.84
C SER A 337 -23.38 17.55 -28.75
N TRP A 338 -22.25 16.85 -28.61
CA TRP A 338 -21.91 15.69 -29.45
C TRP A 338 -21.62 14.41 -28.65
N MET A 339 -21.37 14.49 -27.35
CA MET A 339 -21.07 13.31 -26.52
C MET A 339 -22.11 12.18 -26.65
N PRO A 340 -23.44 12.43 -26.65
CA PRO A 340 -24.42 11.35 -26.86
C PRO A 340 -24.27 10.63 -28.20
N THR A 341 -23.88 11.35 -29.26
CA THR A 341 -23.60 10.79 -30.58
C THR A 341 -22.39 9.86 -30.53
N LEU A 342 -21.29 10.31 -29.92
CA LEU A 342 -20.09 9.49 -29.74
C LEU A 342 -20.39 8.22 -28.94
N VAL A 343 -21.08 8.35 -27.81
CA VAL A 343 -21.40 7.20 -26.95
C VAL A 343 -22.24 6.18 -27.73
N LYS A 344 -23.22 6.62 -28.52
CA LYS A 344 -23.98 5.74 -29.41
C LYS A 344 -23.09 5.08 -30.47
N TYR A 345 -22.16 5.82 -31.08
CA TYR A 345 -21.24 5.33 -32.10
C TYR A 345 -20.30 4.24 -31.56
N ALA A 346 -19.69 4.48 -30.39
CA ALA A 346 -18.78 3.56 -29.73
C ALA A 346 -19.51 2.31 -29.22
N ASN A 347 -20.67 2.47 -28.59
CA ASN A 347 -21.47 1.34 -28.10
C ASN A 347 -21.92 0.40 -29.24
N ALA A 348 -22.22 0.93 -30.43
CA ALA A 348 -22.54 0.12 -31.61
C ALA A 348 -21.36 -0.79 -32.06
N ARG A 349 -20.14 -0.51 -31.58
CA ARG A 349 -18.91 -1.27 -31.80
C ARG A 349 -18.45 -2.03 -30.57
N GLN A 350 -19.31 -2.13 -29.55
CA GLN A 350 -19.01 -2.78 -28.27
C GLN A 350 -17.87 -2.11 -27.49
N VAL A 351 -17.65 -0.81 -27.71
CA VAL A 351 -16.68 0.01 -26.98
C VAL A 351 -17.43 0.97 -26.06
N GLY A 352 -17.15 0.89 -24.76
CA GLY A 352 -17.69 1.82 -23.76
C GLY A 352 -16.93 3.15 -23.73
N VAL A 353 -17.56 4.18 -23.18
CA VAL A 353 -16.95 5.50 -23.05
C VAL A 353 -16.74 5.87 -21.59
N PHE A 354 -15.50 6.19 -21.24
CA PHE A 354 -15.16 6.96 -20.04
C PHE A 354 -15.10 8.44 -20.38
N VAL A 355 -15.66 9.28 -19.51
CA VAL A 355 -15.70 10.73 -19.71
C VAL A 355 -14.98 11.46 -18.58
N TRP A 356 -14.09 12.38 -18.95
CA TRP A 356 -13.39 13.22 -17.99
C TRP A 356 -14.28 14.30 -17.38
N THR A 357 -14.08 14.59 -16.11
CA THR A 357 -14.68 15.75 -15.44
C THR A 357 -13.83 16.21 -14.27
N SER A 358 -13.79 17.52 -14.03
CA SER A 358 -13.17 18.07 -12.82
C SER A 358 -14.01 17.71 -11.59
N PHE A 359 -13.36 17.43 -10.46
CA PHE A 359 -13.99 17.37 -9.14
C PHE A 359 -14.98 18.52 -8.91
N SER A 360 -14.59 19.74 -9.29
CA SER A 360 -15.39 20.95 -9.05
C SER A 360 -16.74 20.93 -9.79
N ALA A 361 -16.87 20.09 -10.82
CA ALA A 361 -18.13 19.88 -11.50
C ALA A 361 -19.07 18.92 -10.74
N LEU A 362 -18.62 18.28 -9.66
CA LEU A 362 -19.33 17.27 -8.89
C LEU A 362 -19.23 17.51 -7.37
N ASP A 363 -18.87 18.72 -6.95
CA ASP A 363 -18.57 19.06 -5.56
C ASP A 363 -19.84 19.02 -4.69
N THR A 364 -20.94 19.58 -5.19
CA THR A 364 -22.22 19.61 -4.48
C THR A 364 -23.11 18.42 -4.81
N ALA A 365 -24.03 18.10 -3.90
CA ALA A 365 -25.04 17.07 -4.15
C ALA A 365 -25.95 17.42 -5.34
N ALA A 366 -26.27 18.70 -5.53
CA ALA A 366 -27.09 19.16 -6.65
C ALA A 366 -26.41 18.88 -8.00
N GLU A 367 -25.10 19.16 -8.10
CA GLU A 367 -24.33 18.89 -9.31
C GLU A 367 -24.24 17.40 -9.61
N ARG A 368 -23.97 16.56 -8.60
CA ARG A 368 -23.95 15.09 -8.76
C ARG A 368 -25.31 14.57 -9.22
N ASN A 369 -26.39 15.03 -8.60
CA ASN A 369 -27.75 14.61 -8.92
C ASN A 369 -28.20 15.04 -10.32
N ALA A 370 -27.64 16.13 -10.85
CA ALA A 370 -27.92 16.58 -12.22
C ALA A 370 -27.07 15.82 -13.26
N LYS A 371 -25.77 15.67 -13.02
CA LYS A 371 -24.81 15.21 -14.03
C LYS A 371 -24.73 13.70 -14.14
N LEU A 372 -24.68 12.97 -13.03
CA LEU A 372 -24.46 11.52 -13.06
C LEU A 372 -25.61 10.78 -13.77
N PRO A 373 -26.91 11.06 -13.51
CA PRO A 373 -28.00 10.43 -14.24
C PRO A 373 -28.02 10.83 -15.72
N LEU A 374 -27.66 12.08 -16.04
CA LEU A 374 -27.57 12.57 -17.42
C LEU A 374 -26.50 11.78 -18.21
N TRP A 375 -25.29 11.68 -17.70
CA TRP A 375 -24.22 10.93 -18.35
C TRP A 375 -24.55 9.44 -18.46
N LYS A 376 -25.18 8.87 -17.42
CA LYS A 376 -25.66 7.50 -17.50
C LYS A 376 -26.73 7.32 -18.59
N SER A 377 -27.64 8.29 -18.75
CA SER A 377 -28.69 8.25 -19.78
C SER A 377 -28.14 8.26 -21.21
N TRP A 378 -26.94 8.80 -21.41
CA TRP A 378 -26.25 8.74 -22.71
C TRP A 378 -25.65 7.36 -22.99
N GLY A 379 -25.43 6.55 -21.96
CA GLY A 379 -24.75 5.25 -22.05
C GLY A 379 -23.27 5.27 -21.65
N VAL A 380 -22.81 6.31 -20.93
CA VAL A 380 -21.45 6.37 -20.39
C VAL A 380 -21.19 5.18 -19.46
N ALA A 381 -19.99 4.58 -19.58
CA ALA A 381 -19.57 3.42 -18.80
C ALA A 381 -18.90 3.84 -17.47
N GLY A 382 -18.13 4.92 -17.49
CA GLY A 382 -17.45 5.42 -16.30
C GLY A 382 -16.95 6.86 -16.43
N LEU A 383 -16.34 7.34 -15.35
CA LEU A 383 -15.88 8.71 -15.19
C LEU A 383 -14.39 8.73 -14.87
N LYS A 384 -13.66 9.67 -15.47
CA LYS A 384 -12.36 10.13 -14.99
C LYS A 384 -12.57 11.41 -14.20
N ILE A 385 -12.41 11.37 -12.88
CA ILE A 385 -12.64 12.53 -12.00
C ILE A 385 -11.30 13.09 -11.53
N ASP A 386 -11.03 14.33 -11.89
CA ASP A 386 -9.68 14.92 -11.81
C ASP A 386 -9.63 16.13 -10.85
N PHE A 387 -8.42 16.57 -10.50
CA PHE A 387 -8.11 17.73 -9.66
C PHE A 387 -8.75 17.66 -8.28
N VAL A 388 -8.64 16.50 -7.63
CA VAL A 388 -9.19 16.29 -6.28
C VAL A 388 -8.29 16.94 -5.21
N GLN A 389 -6.99 16.70 -5.27
CA GLN A 389 -5.90 17.49 -4.66
C GLN A 389 -6.04 17.78 -3.16
N SER A 390 -6.59 16.82 -2.40
CA SER A 390 -6.71 16.97 -0.96
C SER A 390 -6.87 15.62 -0.27
N ASP A 391 -6.15 15.48 0.84
CA ASP A 391 -6.24 14.39 1.79
C ASP A 391 -7.10 14.75 3.02
N GLY A 392 -7.56 16.00 3.11
CA GLY A 392 -8.32 16.49 4.25
C GLY A 392 -9.66 15.77 4.43
N GLN A 393 -10.18 15.74 5.66
CA GLN A 393 -11.39 14.97 5.98
C GLN A 393 -12.61 15.40 5.18
N ALA A 394 -12.77 16.70 4.92
CA ALA A 394 -13.85 17.17 4.05
C ALA A 394 -13.77 16.56 2.66
N ARG A 395 -12.56 16.32 2.12
CA ARG A 395 -12.39 15.66 0.84
C ARG A 395 -12.65 14.16 0.92
N MET A 396 -12.23 13.51 2.00
CA MET A 396 -12.56 12.10 2.25
C MET A 396 -14.08 11.88 2.36
N GLN A 397 -14.81 12.82 2.95
CA GLN A 397 -16.29 12.81 2.97
C GLN A 397 -16.88 12.99 1.57
N TRP A 398 -16.28 13.83 0.74
CA TRP A 398 -16.68 13.96 -0.64
C TRP A 398 -16.47 12.65 -1.42
N TYR A 399 -15.33 11.95 -1.24
CA TYR A 399 -15.09 10.64 -1.87
C TYR A 399 -16.21 9.65 -1.54
N ASP A 400 -16.59 9.53 -0.26
CA ASP A 400 -17.72 8.68 0.14
C ASP A 400 -19.03 9.10 -0.56
N ALA A 401 -19.28 10.41 -0.69
CA ALA A 401 -20.49 10.94 -1.31
C ALA A 401 -20.55 10.73 -2.83
N ILE A 402 -19.45 10.95 -3.56
CA ILE A 402 -19.40 10.74 -5.02
C ILE A 402 -19.46 9.26 -5.36
N LEU A 403 -18.78 8.40 -4.61
CA LEU A 403 -18.77 6.95 -4.86
C LEU A 403 -20.14 6.32 -4.58
N ALA A 404 -20.81 6.76 -3.51
CA ALA A 404 -22.20 6.37 -3.28
C ALA A 404 -23.13 6.82 -4.42
N ALA A 405 -22.90 8.01 -5.00
CA ALA A 405 -23.72 8.54 -6.08
C ALA A 405 -23.43 7.84 -7.43
N ALA A 406 -22.17 7.57 -7.75
CA ALA A 406 -21.75 6.87 -8.96
C ALA A 406 -22.22 5.40 -8.96
N ALA A 407 -22.09 4.70 -7.82
CA ALA A 407 -22.59 3.33 -7.66
C ALA A 407 -24.10 3.23 -7.93
N LYS A 408 -24.90 4.19 -7.47
CA LYS A 408 -26.36 4.25 -7.75
C LYS A 408 -26.68 4.33 -9.24
N GLN A 409 -25.79 4.94 -10.03
CA GLN A 409 -25.93 5.07 -11.48
C GLN A 409 -25.22 3.94 -12.24
N LYS A 410 -24.58 2.99 -11.55
CA LYS A 410 -23.73 1.95 -12.18
C LYS A 410 -22.70 2.58 -13.13
N LEU A 411 -21.98 3.59 -12.63
CA LEU A 411 -20.86 4.24 -13.32
C LEU A 411 -19.56 3.79 -12.64
N MET A 412 -18.59 3.32 -13.42
CA MET A 412 -17.24 3.09 -12.92
C MET A 412 -16.51 4.42 -12.75
N VAL A 413 -15.48 4.44 -11.91
CA VAL A 413 -14.74 5.66 -11.58
C VAL A 413 -13.24 5.38 -11.62
N GLU A 414 -12.51 6.26 -12.28
CA GLU A 414 -11.09 6.48 -12.06
C GLU A 414 -10.85 7.89 -11.51
N PHE A 415 -9.85 8.05 -10.63
CA PHE A 415 -9.50 9.35 -10.05
C PHE A 415 -8.11 9.80 -10.49
N HIS A 416 -7.99 11.08 -10.84
CA HIS A 416 -6.74 11.78 -11.16
C HIS A 416 -6.54 13.00 -10.24
N GLY A 417 -5.30 13.47 -10.14
CA GLY A 417 -4.91 14.51 -9.19
C GLY A 417 -5.41 14.19 -7.79
N CYS A 418 -5.20 12.95 -7.33
CA CYS A 418 -5.95 12.34 -6.24
C CYS A 418 -5.05 11.77 -5.14
N THR A 419 -5.68 11.16 -4.15
CA THR A 419 -4.99 10.43 -3.09
C THR A 419 -4.72 8.98 -3.52
N ILE A 420 -3.88 8.23 -2.79
CA ILE A 420 -3.64 6.79 -3.08
C ILE A 420 -4.83 5.87 -2.67
N PRO A 421 -4.97 4.65 -3.20
CA PRO A 421 -6.21 3.84 -3.09
C PRO A 421 -6.56 3.30 -1.69
N ARG A 422 -5.60 2.77 -0.91
CA ARG A 422 -5.81 2.37 0.50
C ARG A 422 -6.91 1.31 0.71
N GLY A 423 -7.01 0.36 -0.22
CA GLY A 423 -8.00 -0.71 -0.17
C GLY A 423 -9.41 -0.29 -0.63
N ILE A 424 -9.55 0.88 -1.24
CA ILE A 424 -10.83 1.40 -1.73
C ILE A 424 -11.51 0.47 -2.73
N GLU A 425 -10.75 -0.34 -3.47
CA GLU A 425 -11.26 -1.33 -4.42
C GLU A 425 -12.09 -2.44 -3.74
N ARG A 426 -11.89 -2.70 -2.44
CA ARG A 426 -12.75 -3.60 -1.67
C ARG A 426 -14.04 -2.92 -1.23
N THR A 427 -13.94 -1.70 -0.70
CA THR A 427 -15.09 -0.97 -0.16
C THR A 427 -15.99 -0.42 -1.28
N TRP A 428 -15.41 0.06 -2.37
CA TRP A 428 -16.05 0.66 -3.53
C TRP A 428 -15.51 0.02 -4.81
N PRO A 429 -15.95 -1.21 -5.16
CA PRO A 429 -15.36 -2.02 -6.24
C PRO A 429 -15.48 -1.44 -7.64
N HIS A 430 -16.24 -0.36 -7.80
CA HIS A 430 -16.39 0.37 -9.07
C HIS A 430 -15.36 1.48 -9.25
N VAL A 431 -14.51 1.73 -8.24
CA VAL A 431 -13.25 2.47 -8.41
C VAL A 431 -12.28 1.51 -9.07
N VAL A 432 -12.09 1.67 -10.38
CA VAL A 432 -11.33 0.70 -11.19
C VAL A 432 -9.85 1.02 -11.25
N THR A 433 -9.48 2.29 -11.03
CA THR A 433 -8.08 2.71 -10.87
C THR A 433 -7.98 4.12 -10.30
N MET A 434 -6.79 4.51 -9.87
CA MET A 434 -6.47 5.87 -9.42
C MET A 434 -5.06 6.23 -9.90
N GLU A 435 -4.81 7.50 -10.21
CA GLU A 435 -3.50 8.00 -10.61
C GLU A 435 -2.55 8.00 -9.40
N ALA A 436 -2.54 9.08 -8.62
CA ALA A 436 -1.66 9.28 -7.46
C ALA A 436 -0.20 8.84 -7.73
N VAL A 437 0.27 9.12 -8.94
CA VAL A 437 1.58 8.75 -9.47
C VAL A 437 1.97 9.77 -10.51
N ARG A 438 3.24 10.14 -10.58
CA ARG A 438 3.74 10.98 -11.68
C ARG A 438 3.79 10.18 -12.99
N GLY A 439 2.65 10.08 -13.67
CA GLY A 439 2.43 9.19 -14.81
C GLY A 439 3.11 9.62 -16.11
N ALA A 440 2.78 8.91 -17.19
CA ALA A 440 3.34 9.16 -18.51
C ALA A 440 3.02 10.58 -19.05
N GLU A 441 1.99 11.24 -18.52
CA GLU A 441 1.66 12.64 -18.86
C GLU A 441 2.79 13.65 -18.56
N ALA A 442 3.73 13.31 -17.67
CA ALA A 442 4.90 14.15 -17.40
C ALA A 442 6.03 14.00 -18.44
N ILE A 443 5.97 13.00 -19.33
CA ILE A 443 7.05 12.64 -20.27
C ILE A 443 6.65 12.71 -21.76
N HIS A 444 5.58 13.45 -22.08
CA HIS A 444 5.23 13.81 -23.46
C HIS A 444 6.45 14.22 -24.29
N ASN A 445 6.42 13.96 -25.59
CA ASN A 445 7.48 14.37 -26.51
C ASN A 445 7.47 15.88 -26.82
N LYS A 446 7.68 16.70 -25.79
CA LYS A 446 7.75 18.16 -25.84
C LYS A 446 9.14 18.60 -25.40
N PRO A 447 9.73 19.68 -25.98
CA PRO A 447 11.09 20.12 -25.65
C PRO A 447 11.34 20.34 -24.16
N THR A 448 10.34 20.83 -23.43
CA THR A 448 10.43 21.14 -21.99
C THR A 448 10.34 19.94 -21.05
N ARG A 449 9.99 18.74 -21.55
CA ARG A 449 9.87 17.54 -20.71
C ARG A 449 11.22 16.84 -20.54
N VAL A 450 11.44 16.34 -19.33
CA VAL A 450 12.63 15.59 -18.91
C VAL A 450 12.19 14.15 -18.66
N PRO A 451 12.87 13.14 -19.22
CA PRO A 451 12.52 11.75 -18.97
C PRO A 451 12.76 11.40 -17.51
N PHE A 452 11.98 10.45 -16.98
CA PHE A 452 12.24 9.91 -15.65
C PHE A 452 13.56 9.12 -15.62
N PRO A 453 14.27 9.09 -14.47
CA PRO A 453 15.36 8.14 -14.28
C PRO A 453 14.82 6.71 -14.33
N ALA A 454 15.66 5.75 -14.74
CA ALA A 454 15.21 4.37 -14.96
C ALA A 454 14.70 3.68 -13.68
N ASP A 455 15.28 4.03 -12.53
CA ASP A 455 14.89 3.51 -11.21
C ASP A 455 13.47 3.91 -10.80
N TYR A 456 12.95 5.04 -11.30
CA TYR A 456 11.57 5.48 -11.08
C TYR A 456 10.55 4.41 -11.51
N TYR A 457 10.66 3.90 -12.74
CA TYR A 457 9.75 2.88 -13.25
C TYR A 457 9.82 1.59 -12.42
N THR A 458 11.02 1.24 -11.95
CA THR A 458 11.23 0.03 -11.16
C THR A 458 10.83 0.18 -9.70
N ALA A 459 10.64 1.40 -9.19
CA ALA A 459 10.19 1.65 -7.83
C ALA A 459 8.67 1.44 -7.69
N LEU A 460 7.89 1.87 -8.69
CA LEU A 460 6.41 1.90 -8.62
C LEU A 460 5.75 0.56 -8.26
N PRO A 461 6.15 -0.60 -8.81
CA PRO A 461 5.54 -1.89 -8.48
C PRO A 461 5.78 -2.33 -7.03
N PHE A 462 6.82 -1.79 -6.38
CA PHE A 462 7.18 -2.11 -5.00
C PHE A 462 6.82 -1.00 -4.00
N THR A 463 6.24 0.09 -4.48
CA THR A 463 5.74 1.19 -3.63
C THR A 463 4.29 1.52 -3.99
N ARG A 464 4.07 2.48 -4.89
CA ARG A 464 2.74 3.04 -5.22
C ARG A 464 1.74 1.97 -5.64
N ASN A 465 2.12 1.00 -6.47
CA ASN A 465 1.18 -0.02 -6.95
C ASN A 465 0.83 -1.07 -5.88
N LEU A 466 1.60 -1.16 -4.79
CA LEU A 466 1.25 -1.97 -3.62
C LEU A 466 0.09 -1.37 -2.82
N ALA A 467 -0.22 -0.08 -3.02
CA ALA A 467 -1.38 0.57 -2.39
C ALA A 467 -2.71 0.28 -3.10
N GLY A 468 -2.67 -0.38 -4.27
CA GLY A 468 -3.80 -0.63 -5.17
C GLY A 468 -3.53 -0.17 -6.60
N SER A 469 -4.53 -0.33 -7.48
CA SER A 469 -4.44 -0.02 -8.91
C SER A 469 -3.87 1.39 -9.19
N MET A 470 -3.06 1.47 -10.24
CA MET A 470 -2.28 2.65 -10.60
C MET A 470 -2.45 3.01 -12.07
N ASP A 471 -3.19 4.08 -12.35
CA ASP A 471 -3.33 4.59 -13.71
C ASP A 471 -2.10 5.40 -14.14
N TYR A 472 -1.01 4.68 -14.42
CA TYR A 472 0.23 5.28 -14.90
C TYR A 472 0.13 5.82 -16.33
N THR A 473 -0.82 5.30 -17.10
CA THR A 473 -1.02 5.55 -18.54
C THR A 473 0.14 5.08 -19.44
N PRO A 474 0.49 3.77 -19.43
CA PRO A 474 1.70 3.25 -20.07
C PRO A 474 1.58 3.10 -21.60
N VAL A 475 2.62 2.50 -22.20
CA VAL A 475 2.68 2.14 -23.62
C VAL A 475 2.82 3.38 -24.51
N THR A 476 3.71 4.26 -24.09
CA THR A 476 4.04 5.56 -24.70
C THR A 476 5.35 5.49 -25.49
N PHE A 477 5.36 4.77 -26.61
CA PHE A 477 6.59 4.55 -27.39
C PHE A 477 7.21 5.85 -27.91
N THR A 478 6.37 6.85 -28.20
CA THR A 478 6.79 8.17 -28.69
C THR A 478 7.25 9.13 -27.60
N ALA A 479 7.17 8.75 -26.30
CA ALA A 479 7.57 9.60 -25.17
C ALA A 479 9.07 9.86 -25.08
N LYS A 480 9.44 10.88 -24.30
CA LYS A 480 10.81 11.07 -23.83
C LYS A 480 11.06 10.15 -22.65
N ARG A 481 11.78 9.04 -22.86
CA ARG A 481 12.00 8.01 -21.83
C ARG A 481 13.42 7.44 -21.85
N THR A 482 13.82 6.86 -20.71
CA THR A 482 15.14 6.23 -20.50
C THR A 482 15.12 4.71 -20.66
N ASN A 483 13.94 4.09 -20.63
CA ASN A 483 13.72 2.66 -20.81
C ASN A 483 13.58 2.30 -22.31
N SER A 484 13.70 1.01 -22.66
CA SER A 484 13.53 0.51 -24.05
C SER A 484 12.05 0.29 -24.41
N ASP A 485 11.73 0.12 -25.70
CA ASP A 485 10.36 -0.23 -26.14
C ASP A 485 9.84 -1.51 -25.47
N ALA A 486 10.73 -2.48 -25.23
CA ALA A 486 10.37 -3.72 -24.52
C ALA A 486 10.03 -3.44 -23.05
N ALA A 487 10.80 -2.58 -22.38
CA ALA A 487 10.52 -2.18 -21.01
C ALA A 487 9.24 -1.32 -20.91
N GLU A 488 8.96 -0.50 -21.91
CA GLU A 488 7.71 0.27 -22.01
C GLU A 488 6.50 -0.65 -22.23
N LEU A 489 6.62 -1.63 -23.14
CA LEU A 489 5.58 -2.64 -23.35
C LEU A 489 5.33 -3.45 -22.07
N ALA A 490 6.38 -3.80 -21.34
CA ALA A 490 6.27 -4.56 -20.09
C ALA A 490 5.44 -3.85 -19.01
N GLN A 491 5.35 -2.51 -19.04
CA GLN A 491 4.51 -1.75 -18.10
C GLN A 491 3.02 -2.08 -18.25
N SER A 492 2.56 -2.54 -19.42
CA SER A 492 1.17 -3.03 -19.60
C SER A 492 0.85 -4.30 -18.80
N VAL A 493 1.86 -4.93 -18.20
CA VAL A 493 1.73 -6.09 -17.30
C VAL A 493 2.16 -5.73 -15.87
N VAL A 494 3.30 -5.05 -15.75
CA VAL A 494 3.95 -4.77 -14.46
C VAL A 494 3.22 -3.68 -13.66
N PHE A 495 2.59 -2.72 -14.34
CA PHE A 495 1.77 -1.69 -13.68
C PHE A 495 0.32 -2.14 -13.68
N GLU A 496 -0.11 -2.71 -12.56
CA GLU A 496 -1.47 -3.17 -12.40
C GLU A 496 -2.44 -1.99 -12.34
N SER A 497 -3.43 -2.00 -13.22
CA SER A 497 -4.54 -1.08 -13.25
C SER A 497 -5.81 -1.78 -13.75
N GLY A 498 -6.90 -1.73 -12.98
CA GLY A 498 -8.17 -2.32 -13.40
C GLY A 498 -8.78 -1.66 -14.66
N LEU A 499 -8.42 -0.40 -14.92
CA LEU A 499 -8.61 0.24 -16.21
C LEU A 499 -7.25 0.65 -16.77
N GLN A 500 -6.82 0.02 -17.86
CA GLN A 500 -5.52 0.32 -18.46
C GLN A 500 -5.68 1.34 -19.59
N ASN A 501 -5.38 2.61 -19.32
CA ASN A 501 -5.36 3.66 -20.33
C ASN A 501 -4.03 3.60 -21.11
N PHE A 502 -4.06 3.13 -22.36
CA PHE A 502 -2.88 3.12 -23.24
C PHE A 502 -2.77 4.44 -24.00
N ALA A 503 -1.60 5.08 -23.91
CA ALA A 503 -1.48 6.52 -24.08
C ALA A 503 -0.66 6.99 -25.30
N ASP A 504 -0.61 6.24 -26.41
CA ASP A 504 0.08 6.69 -27.64
C ASP A 504 -0.89 6.82 -28.82
N SER A 505 -0.43 7.44 -29.90
CA SER A 505 -1.21 7.61 -31.11
C SER A 505 -1.50 6.27 -31.81
N VAL A 506 -2.66 6.18 -32.46
CA VAL A 506 -3.01 5.06 -33.35
C VAL A 506 -1.90 4.74 -34.36
N ALA A 507 -1.27 5.78 -34.94
CA ALA A 507 -0.16 5.61 -35.88
C ALA A 507 1.07 4.94 -35.26
N SER A 508 1.35 5.20 -33.97
CA SER A 508 2.44 4.55 -33.22
C SER A 508 2.18 3.05 -33.03
N TYR A 509 0.93 2.69 -32.76
CA TYR A 509 0.54 1.28 -32.64
C TYR A 509 0.53 0.57 -33.99
N ASP A 510 -0.06 1.17 -35.02
CA ASP A 510 -0.13 0.59 -36.38
C ASP A 510 1.27 0.30 -36.95
N SER A 511 2.27 1.13 -36.62
CA SER A 511 3.66 0.90 -37.06
C SER A 511 4.36 -0.23 -36.31
N ARG A 512 3.70 -0.89 -35.35
CA ARG A 512 4.26 -1.93 -34.45
C ARG A 512 3.33 -3.15 -34.36
N PRO A 513 3.19 -3.96 -35.42
CA PRO A 513 2.23 -5.07 -35.47
C PRO A 513 2.46 -6.14 -34.39
N THR A 514 3.70 -6.37 -33.98
CA THR A 514 4.01 -7.31 -32.87
C THR A 514 3.50 -6.78 -31.53
N VAL A 515 3.63 -5.48 -31.30
CA VAL A 515 3.10 -4.81 -30.11
C VAL A 515 1.58 -4.85 -30.12
N GLU A 516 0.94 -4.54 -31.26
CA GLU A 516 -0.53 -4.62 -31.35
C GLU A 516 -1.03 -6.03 -31.01
N ARG A 517 -0.39 -7.06 -31.55
CA ARG A 517 -0.74 -8.45 -31.26
C ARG A 517 -0.66 -8.77 -29.78
N PHE A 518 0.36 -8.28 -29.10
CA PHE A 518 0.53 -8.46 -27.66
C PHE A 518 -0.56 -7.71 -26.87
N LEU A 519 -0.78 -6.43 -27.16
CA LEU A 519 -1.73 -5.57 -26.43
C LEU A 519 -3.21 -5.96 -26.63
N ARG A 520 -3.53 -6.72 -27.68
CA ARG A 520 -4.85 -7.35 -27.86
C ARG A 520 -5.10 -8.46 -26.83
N GLN A 521 -4.05 -9.11 -26.36
CA GLN A 521 -4.10 -10.32 -25.52
C GLN A 521 -3.85 -10.03 -24.04
N VAL A 522 -3.11 -8.96 -23.71
CA VAL A 522 -2.85 -8.61 -22.31
C VAL A 522 -4.17 -8.28 -21.60
N PRO A 523 -4.47 -8.89 -20.44
CA PRO A 523 -5.63 -8.54 -19.63
C PRO A 523 -5.35 -7.29 -18.78
N SER A 524 -6.39 -6.68 -18.21
CA SER A 524 -6.26 -5.60 -17.21
C SER A 524 -6.44 -6.09 -15.76
N VAL A 525 -6.78 -7.37 -15.57
CA VAL A 525 -7.00 -7.96 -14.24
C VAL A 525 -6.39 -9.35 -14.16
N TRP A 526 -6.02 -9.75 -12.94
CA TRP A 526 -5.21 -10.93 -12.68
C TRP A 526 -5.88 -11.84 -11.65
N ASP A 527 -5.86 -13.14 -11.90
CA ASP A 527 -6.30 -14.13 -10.91
C ASP A 527 -5.25 -14.35 -9.82
N ASP A 528 -3.96 -14.25 -10.17
CA ASP A 528 -2.84 -14.31 -9.24
C ASP A 528 -1.63 -13.55 -9.80
N THR A 529 -0.84 -12.95 -8.91
CA THR A 529 0.41 -12.26 -9.25
C THR A 529 1.52 -12.76 -8.34
N ARG A 530 2.68 -13.08 -8.92
CA ARG A 530 3.85 -13.60 -8.20
C ARG A 530 5.10 -12.84 -8.57
N LEU A 531 5.92 -12.52 -7.57
CA LEU A 531 7.23 -11.93 -7.79
C LEU A 531 8.20 -12.99 -8.31
N VAL A 532 8.87 -12.67 -9.43
CA VAL A 532 9.90 -13.50 -10.03
C VAL A 532 11.23 -12.74 -9.99
N SER A 533 12.34 -13.44 -9.68
CA SER A 533 13.68 -12.84 -9.60
C SER A 533 14.54 -13.13 -10.82
N GLY A 534 14.00 -13.85 -11.81
CA GLY A 534 14.72 -14.28 -13.00
C GLY A 534 14.02 -15.45 -13.66
N TRP A 535 14.73 -16.15 -14.53
CA TRP A 535 14.31 -17.42 -15.11
C TRP A 535 15.37 -18.47 -14.80
N LEU A 536 14.94 -19.68 -14.50
CA LEU A 536 15.81 -20.84 -14.39
C LEU A 536 15.64 -21.70 -15.63
N ALA A 537 16.71 -22.38 -16.01
CA ALA A 537 16.69 -23.46 -16.98
C ALA A 537 17.27 -24.71 -16.31
N ASP A 538 16.42 -25.69 -16.05
CA ASP A 538 16.85 -27.05 -15.71
C ASP A 538 17.14 -27.80 -17.01
N VAL A 539 18.42 -28.09 -17.25
CA VAL A 539 18.88 -28.86 -18.41
C VAL A 539 19.06 -30.31 -18.00
N TYR A 540 18.23 -31.18 -18.55
CA TYR A 540 18.30 -32.63 -18.40
C TYR A 540 19.08 -33.18 -19.59
N SER A 541 20.14 -33.95 -19.35
CA SER A 541 20.97 -34.55 -20.40
C SER A 541 21.40 -35.96 -20.04
N ASP A 542 21.69 -36.79 -21.05
CA ASP A 542 22.25 -38.11 -20.82
C ASP A 542 23.69 -38.03 -20.28
N GLY A 543 23.90 -38.53 -19.07
CA GLY A 543 25.20 -38.69 -18.43
C GLY A 543 25.69 -40.14 -18.47
N THR A 544 26.93 -40.36 -18.00
CA THR A 544 27.59 -41.68 -18.05
C THR A 544 26.92 -42.78 -17.22
N SER A 545 26.01 -42.42 -16.29
CA SER A 545 25.29 -43.34 -15.40
C SER A 545 23.78 -43.10 -15.35
N GLY A 546 23.23 -42.28 -16.25
CA GLY A 546 21.82 -41.90 -16.28
C GLY A 546 21.60 -40.43 -16.60
N VAL A 547 20.36 -39.95 -16.46
CA VAL A 547 20.01 -38.53 -16.69
C VAL A 547 20.66 -37.65 -15.62
N THR A 548 21.35 -36.60 -16.05
CA THR A 548 21.90 -35.54 -15.19
C THR A 548 21.10 -34.26 -15.34
N VAL A 549 20.95 -33.50 -14.26
CA VAL A 549 20.27 -32.19 -14.27
C VAL A 549 21.27 -31.11 -13.90
N HIS A 550 21.34 -30.06 -14.72
CA HIS A 550 22.07 -28.84 -14.43
C HIS A 550 21.14 -27.64 -14.50
N THR A 551 20.98 -26.95 -13.38
CA THR A 551 20.21 -25.71 -13.32
C THR A 551 21.12 -24.50 -13.54
N GLN A 552 20.66 -23.54 -14.34
CA GLN A 552 21.26 -22.20 -14.38
C GLN A 552 20.22 -21.10 -14.44
N GLN A 553 20.56 -19.94 -13.87
CA GLN A 553 19.83 -18.70 -14.10
C GLN A 553 20.04 -18.24 -15.53
N VAL A 554 18.95 -17.88 -16.20
CA VAL A 554 18.94 -17.43 -17.59
C VAL A 554 18.20 -16.11 -17.73
N SER A 555 18.60 -15.35 -18.75
CA SER A 555 17.91 -14.18 -19.25
C SER A 555 17.66 -14.33 -20.75
N ASN A 556 16.99 -13.35 -21.36
CA ASN A 556 16.82 -13.30 -22.81
C ASN A 556 18.15 -13.19 -23.59
N ALA A 557 19.27 -12.87 -22.92
CA ALA A 557 20.60 -12.81 -23.50
C ALA A 557 21.41 -14.10 -23.27
N SER A 558 20.89 -15.05 -22.49
CA SER A 558 21.58 -16.30 -22.18
C SER A 558 21.56 -17.26 -23.36
N THR A 559 22.71 -17.87 -23.66
CA THR A 559 22.81 -19.01 -24.57
C THR A 559 22.95 -20.29 -23.75
N LEU A 560 22.04 -21.24 -23.94
CA LEU A 560 22.13 -22.58 -23.34
C LEU A 560 23.01 -23.48 -24.21
N THR A 561 24.20 -23.83 -23.72
CA THR A 561 25.09 -24.80 -24.38
C THR A 561 25.05 -26.12 -23.63
N VAL A 562 24.69 -27.22 -24.31
CA VAL A 562 24.56 -28.56 -23.72
C VAL A 562 25.49 -29.53 -24.45
N ALA A 563 26.42 -30.14 -23.72
CA ALA A 563 27.24 -31.22 -24.26
C ALA A 563 26.42 -32.52 -24.25
N VAL A 564 26.19 -33.10 -25.42
CA VAL A 564 25.40 -34.34 -25.57
C VAL A 564 26.33 -35.46 -26.06
N PRO A 565 26.34 -36.64 -25.43
CA PRO A 565 27.13 -37.78 -25.90
C PRO A 565 26.62 -38.28 -27.27
N ALA A 566 27.45 -39.04 -27.99
CA ALA A 566 27.04 -39.66 -29.24
C ALA A 566 25.84 -40.59 -29.01
N ASN A 567 24.74 -40.35 -29.71
CA ASN A 567 23.42 -41.00 -29.54
C ASN A 567 22.67 -40.66 -28.23
N GLY A 568 23.07 -39.61 -27.50
CA GLY A 568 22.29 -39.07 -26.38
C GLY A 568 21.33 -37.95 -26.81
N GLY A 569 20.59 -37.41 -25.85
CA GLY A 569 19.69 -36.27 -25.99
C GLY A 569 19.73 -35.33 -24.78
N PHE A 570 18.96 -34.25 -24.90
CA PHE A 570 18.71 -33.34 -23.80
C PHE A 570 17.29 -32.76 -23.89
N THR A 571 16.78 -32.26 -22.77
CA THR A 571 15.62 -31.36 -22.71
C THR A 571 15.91 -30.22 -21.74
N ALA A 572 15.32 -29.06 -21.98
CA ALA A 572 15.45 -27.91 -21.10
C ALA A 572 14.06 -27.49 -20.62
N HIS A 573 13.88 -27.44 -19.30
CA HIS A 573 12.69 -26.87 -18.67
C HIS A 573 13.02 -25.44 -18.23
N LEU A 574 12.43 -24.46 -18.90
CA LEU A 574 12.51 -23.05 -18.52
C LEU A 574 11.34 -22.69 -17.61
N CYS A 575 11.62 -22.07 -16.49
CA CYS A 575 10.60 -21.63 -15.53
C CYS A 575 10.96 -20.27 -14.93
N PRO A 576 9.97 -19.49 -14.47
CA PRO A 576 10.23 -18.31 -13.67
C PRO A 576 10.90 -18.69 -12.34
N ALA A 577 12.01 -18.02 -12.01
CA ALA A 577 12.70 -18.20 -10.74
C ALA A 577 11.94 -17.46 -9.64
N LYS A 578 11.46 -18.18 -8.63
CA LYS A 578 11.04 -17.54 -7.37
C LYS A 578 12.29 -17.06 -6.61
N PRO A 579 12.20 -15.98 -5.83
CA PRO A 579 13.32 -15.56 -4.97
C PRO A 579 13.84 -16.73 -4.12
N GLY A 580 15.14 -17.02 -4.24
CA GLY A 580 15.80 -18.14 -3.54
C GLY A 580 15.71 -19.51 -4.22
N ALA A 581 15.03 -19.65 -5.36
CA ALA A 581 14.94 -20.92 -6.09
C ALA A 581 16.29 -21.34 -6.68
N THR A 582 16.61 -22.63 -6.57
CA THR A 582 17.86 -23.23 -7.06
C THR A 582 17.66 -24.23 -8.21
N ASN A 583 16.41 -24.55 -8.57
CA ASN A 583 15.98 -25.35 -9.72
C ASN A 583 14.54 -24.99 -10.08
N CYS A 584 14.02 -25.51 -11.20
CA CYS A 584 12.66 -25.23 -11.63
C CYS A 584 11.58 -25.93 -10.80
N GLY A 585 11.97 -26.88 -9.94
CA GLY A 585 11.04 -27.77 -9.27
C GLY A 585 10.27 -28.64 -10.26
N THR A 586 9.62 -29.67 -9.72
CA THR A 586 8.60 -30.47 -10.43
C THR A 586 7.21 -30.10 -9.95
#